data_AF-A0A2R6P272-F1
#
_entry.id   AF-A0A2R6P272-F1
#
_cell.length_a   1.000
_cell.length_b   1.000
_cell.length_c   1.000
_cell.angle_alpha   90.00
_cell.angle_beta   90.00
_cell.angle_gamma   90.00
#
_symmetry.space_group_name_H-M   'P 1'
#
loop_
_entity.id
_entity.type
_entity.pdbx_description
1 polymer ?
#
loop_
_entity_poly.entity_id
_entity_poly.type
_entity_poly.pdbx_seq_one_letter_code
_entity_poly.pdbx_strand_id
1 'polypeptide(L)'
;MQKAQEIYWKLYKVDIESKITLSSLALSIFRMKYYDPSNWPIHIPNKNEDSFIRRAYYGGHTDTYKPYGEDLYYYDVNSLYPFVMKEFPMPGGVPVWHGNLDGKDLDSIFGFIEAYVVCPKTIKKPFLPYRDKNNTLIFPTGEFVGVYYSEELKYARGLGYTVLPISGYLFEGMESPFREFVSSLFESRLEARKSGNEAMAYVYKILMNSLYGRFGINPKSTITDVCDEDRYKDLIRHTELIFGDKLSENNYIVSYHSNTDTGSDYWNPPKNSAVQLAAAITASARIYMYPYISREDCYYTDTDSVVLGQPLPKEEISSSVLGKFKLEDRVMKGYFLAPKSYFYIAIDGTNVQKFKGPAKNQVNPEWFELQYADPSRTEVVPVEANFRIDWHTLNIIKKETLVRLRIQLGTKRIPVYHRDVWVDTDPIDIKDLSCLDHIGKLIIKSLRNDIIQLQIENNILNEKLSQKESEIAERYKEMNTDKRMHTQSTTEIQTSLTEDRTLLDKEDEPTEVTNPTLDEKTNTDEEIPNTDEKKPP
;
A
#
# COMPACT_ATOMS: atom_id res chain seq x y z
N MET A 1 -14.03 23.62 28.89
CA MET A 1 -14.97 22.95 27.97
C MET A 1 -15.66 23.99 27.07
N GLN A 2 -16.47 24.90 27.63
CA GLN A 2 -17.15 26.03 26.95
C GLN A 2 -16.45 26.61 25.70
N LYS A 3 -15.23 27.15 25.78
CA LYS A 3 -14.50 27.71 24.62
C LYS A 3 -14.34 26.73 23.43
N ALA A 4 -14.24 25.42 23.67
CA ALA A 4 -14.23 24.44 22.60
C ALA A 4 -15.63 24.25 21.99
N GLN A 5 -16.66 24.13 22.84
CA GLN A 5 -18.06 24.07 22.43
C GLN A 5 -18.46 25.29 21.57
N GLU A 6 -18.07 26.50 21.98
CA GLU A 6 -18.26 27.74 21.20
C GLU A 6 -17.64 27.65 19.79
N ILE A 7 -16.41 27.12 19.68
CA ILE A 7 -15.72 26.94 18.39
C ILE A 7 -16.47 25.93 17.50
N TYR A 8 -16.81 24.75 18.03
CA TYR A 8 -17.53 23.72 17.26
C TYR A 8 -18.95 24.17 16.86
N TRP A 9 -19.66 24.87 17.76
CA TRP A 9 -20.97 25.46 17.48
C TRP A 9 -20.89 26.59 16.44
N LYS A 10 -19.84 27.40 16.46
CA LYS A 10 -19.61 28.47 15.47
C LYS A 10 -19.29 27.89 14.09
N LEU A 11 -18.39 26.91 14.00
CA LEU A 11 -17.87 26.37 12.73
C LEU A 11 -18.76 25.29 12.08
N TYR A 12 -19.50 24.52 12.88
CA TYR A 12 -20.19 23.30 12.44
C TYR A 12 -21.63 23.12 12.96
N LYS A 13 -22.10 23.96 13.90
CA LYS A 13 -23.41 23.78 14.57
C LYS A 13 -23.56 22.43 15.28
N VAL A 14 -22.44 21.84 15.72
CA VAL A 14 -22.42 20.59 16.48
C VAL A 14 -22.15 20.91 17.95
N ASP A 15 -23.01 20.39 18.82
CA ASP A 15 -22.72 20.29 20.25
C ASP A 15 -21.74 19.13 20.51
N ILE A 16 -20.66 19.38 21.26
CA ILE A 16 -19.66 18.38 21.61
C ILE A 16 -20.01 17.56 22.86
N GLU A 17 -20.89 18.06 23.72
CA GLU A 17 -21.24 17.37 24.98
C GLU A 17 -22.07 16.10 24.68
N SER A 18 -22.87 16.11 23.60
CA SER A 18 -23.50 14.92 23.02
C SER A 18 -22.54 13.94 22.30
N LYS A 19 -21.22 14.18 22.28
CA LYS A 19 -20.24 13.39 21.47
C LYS A 19 -19.14 12.76 22.33
N ILE A 20 -19.42 11.56 22.84
CA ILE A 20 -18.50 10.73 23.67
C ILE A 20 -17.11 10.51 23.03
N THR A 21 -16.97 10.58 21.70
CA THR A 21 -15.70 10.33 21.00
C THR A 21 -15.47 11.26 19.81
N LEU A 22 -14.20 11.58 19.54
CA LEU A 22 -13.80 12.43 18.40
C LEU A 22 -14.20 11.83 17.03
N SER A 23 -14.26 10.50 16.89
CA SER A 23 -14.78 9.87 15.66
C SER A 23 -16.29 10.05 15.49
N SER A 24 -17.06 10.11 16.58
CA SER A 24 -18.49 10.44 16.55
C SER A 24 -18.72 11.91 16.19
N LEU A 25 -17.86 12.80 16.70
CA LEU A 25 -17.84 14.22 16.35
C LEU A 25 -17.48 14.45 14.88
N ALA A 26 -16.42 13.80 14.37
CA ALA A 26 -16.01 13.84 12.96
C ALA A 26 -17.13 13.36 12.03
N LEU A 27 -17.76 12.22 12.32
CA LEU A 27 -18.90 11.73 11.55
C LEU A 27 -20.11 12.67 11.63
N SER A 28 -20.38 13.28 12.78
CA SER A 28 -21.47 14.26 12.91
C SER A 28 -21.21 15.51 12.06
N ILE A 29 -19.98 16.02 12.08
CA ILE A 29 -19.55 17.17 11.26
C ILE A 29 -19.66 16.85 9.76
N PHE A 30 -19.17 15.68 9.34
CA PHE A 30 -19.32 15.20 7.96
C PHE A 30 -20.79 15.16 7.55
N ARG A 31 -21.62 14.40 8.31
CA ARG A 31 -23.05 14.19 8.01
C ARG A 31 -23.93 15.44 8.06
N MET A 32 -23.51 16.52 8.73
CA MET A 32 -24.30 17.75 8.88
C MET A 32 -23.88 18.88 7.94
N LYS A 33 -22.70 18.80 7.30
CA LYS A 33 -22.12 19.93 6.55
C LYS A 33 -21.49 19.57 5.20
N TYR A 34 -21.07 18.32 5.00
CA TYR A 34 -20.25 17.90 3.84
C TYR A 34 -20.78 16.62 3.17
N TYR A 35 -22.01 16.23 3.45
CA TYR A 35 -22.59 14.96 3.00
C TYR A 35 -24.02 15.19 2.51
N ASP A 36 -24.24 14.94 1.22
CA ASP A 36 -25.56 14.93 0.61
C ASP A 36 -26.03 13.48 0.40
N PRO A 37 -26.98 12.97 1.21
CA PRO A 37 -27.51 11.61 1.05
C PRO A 37 -28.37 11.44 -0.22
N SER A 38 -28.74 12.53 -0.89
CA SER A 38 -29.58 12.53 -2.10
C SER A 38 -28.74 12.19 -3.34
N ASN A 39 -27.54 12.78 -3.44
CA ASN A 39 -26.58 12.52 -4.50
C ASN A 39 -25.59 11.40 -4.14
N TRP A 40 -25.33 11.15 -2.84
CA TRP A 40 -24.45 10.08 -2.38
C TRP A 40 -25.08 9.24 -1.25
N PRO A 41 -25.92 8.24 -1.55
CA PRO A 41 -26.45 7.33 -0.52
C PRO A 41 -25.37 6.34 -0.06
N ILE A 42 -24.85 6.50 1.18
CA ILE A 42 -24.00 5.48 1.81
C ILE A 42 -24.84 4.26 2.18
N HIS A 43 -24.68 3.17 1.42
CA HIS A 43 -25.21 1.85 1.77
C HIS A 43 -24.64 1.35 3.10
N ILE A 44 -25.49 0.76 3.95
CA ILE A 44 -25.09 0.11 5.20
C ILE A 44 -25.20 -1.41 5.01
N PRO A 45 -24.07 -2.14 4.98
CA PRO A 45 -24.04 -3.58 4.75
C PRO A 45 -24.95 -4.42 5.66
N ASN A 46 -25.61 -5.42 5.06
CA ASN A 46 -26.20 -6.53 5.82
C ASN A 46 -25.10 -7.50 6.34
N LYS A 47 -25.48 -8.54 7.09
CA LYS A 47 -24.52 -9.46 7.71
C LYS A 47 -23.59 -10.12 6.69
N ASN A 48 -24.12 -10.59 5.56
CA ASN A 48 -23.34 -11.31 4.56
C ASN A 48 -22.37 -10.37 3.84
N GLU A 49 -22.82 -9.16 3.50
CA GLU A 49 -22.00 -8.10 2.90
C GLU A 49 -20.88 -7.66 3.85
N ASP A 50 -21.18 -7.36 5.12
CA ASP A 50 -20.18 -6.94 6.10
C ASP A 50 -19.16 -8.06 6.35
N SER A 51 -19.61 -9.28 6.65
CA SER A 51 -18.73 -10.43 6.88
C SER A 51 -17.85 -10.77 5.67
N PHE A 52 -18.33 -10.59 4.44
CA PHE A 52 -17.51 -10.78 3.24
C PHE A 52 -16.51 -9.65 3.04
N ILE A 53 -16.97 -8.39 3.02
CA ILE A 53 -16.14 -7.21 2.72
C ILE A 53 -15.09 -6.98 3.82
N ARG A 54 -15.41 -7.30 5.08
CA ARG A 54 -14.48 -7.21 6.21
C ARG A 54 -13.28 -8.16 6.10
N ARG A 55 -13.35 -9.22 5.28
CA ARG A 55 -12.18 -10.05 4.93
C ARG A 55 -11.11 -9.24 4.19
N ALA A 56 -11.52 -8.28 3.35
CA ALA A 56 -10.64 -7.33 2.65
C ALA A 56 -10.20 -6.13 3.51
N TYR A 57 -10.73 -5.97 4.73
CA TYR A 57 -10.35 -4.84 5.59
C TYR A 57 -9.00 -5.12 6.28
N TYR A 58 -7.93 -4.93 5.53
CA TYR A 58 -6.54 -4.97 6.00
C TYR A 58 -6.07 -3.57 6.43
N GLY A 59 -5.05 -3.52 7.31
CA GLY A 59 -4.42 -2.27 7.75
C GLY A 59 -3.38 -1.73 6.77
N GLY A 60 -2.65 -0.69 7.17
CA GLY A 60 -1.50 -0.20 6.43
C GLY A 60 -0.32 -1.19 6.42
N HIS A 61 0.61 -1.01 5.48
CA HIS A 61 1.87 -1.77 5.44
C HIS A 61 2.70 -1.44 6.68
N THR A 62 3.28 -2.42 7.36
CA THR A 62 4.31 -2.15 8.39
C THR A 62 5.30 -3.29 8.40
N ASP A 63 6.52 -3.06 7.89
CA ASP A 63 7.58 -4.06 7.79
C ASP A 63 8.98 -3.41 7.90
N THR A 64 9.90 -4.19 8.48
CA THR A 64 11.35 -4.00 8.33
C THR A 64 11.80 -4.72 7.07
N TYR A 65 12.66 -4.08 6.27
CA TYR A 65 13.40 -4.73 5.20
C TYR A 65 14.85 -4.95 5.63
N LYS A 66 15.59 -3.86 5.83
CA LYS A 66 17.01 -3.86 6.20
C LYS A 66 17.17 -3.41 7.66
N PRO A 67 17.86 -4.18 8.51
CA PRO A 67 17.88 -3.97 9.97
C PRO A 67 18.78 -2.82 10.43
N TYR A 68 19.73 -2.40 9.60
CA TYR A 68 20.71 -1.36 9.91
C TYR A 68 20.96 -0.48 8.67
N GLY A 69 21.23 0.80 8.85
CA GLY A 69 21.69 1.70 7.79
C GLY A 69 22.14 3.07 8.29
N GLU A 70 22.84 3.80 7.41
CA GLU A 70 23.46 5.11 7.66
C GLU A 70 23.09 6.10 6.54
N ASP A 71 23.12 7.40 6.85
CA ASP A 71 22.72 8.53 5.98
C ASP A 71 21.33 8.37 5.30
N LEU A 72 20.33 7.89 6.02
CA LEU A 72 18.99 7.61 5.49
C LEU A 72 18.06 8.85 5.53
N TYR A 73 16.97 8.78 4.78
CA TYR A 73 15.91 9.78 4.73
C TYR A 73 14.63 9.19 5.33
N TYR A 74 14.09 9.80 6.40
CA TYR A 74 12.77 9.43 6.95
C TYR A 74 11.70 10.33 6.33
N TYR A 75 10.78 9.74 5.58
CA TYR A 75 9.64 10.44 4.98
C TYR A 75 8.30 9.98 5.57
N ASP A 76 7.36 10.91 5.73
CA ASP A 76 5.98 10.69 6.22
C ASP A 76 4.99 11.42 5.29
N VAL A 77 3.90 10.76 4.87
CA VAL A 77 2.89 11.37 4.00
C VAL A 77 2.02 12.35 4.78
N ASN A 78 1.88 13.58 4.28
CA ASN A 78 0.96 14.58 4.84
C ASN A 78 -0.50 14.08 4.80
N SER A 79 -0.93 13.42 5.88
CA SER A 79 -2.29 12.86 6.03
C SER A 79 -2.69 11.90 4.89
N LEU A 80 -2.05 10.73 4.83
CA LEU A 80 -2.32 9.68 3.83
C LEU A 80 -3.80 9.31 3.70
N TYR A 81 -4.46 8.89 4.78
CA TYR A 81 -5.88 8.48 4.68
C TYR A 81 -6.80 9.63 4.21
N PRO A 82 -6.68 10.87 4.73
CA PRO A 82 -7.41 12.01 4.16
C PRO A 82 -7.08 12.30 2.69
N PHE A 83 -5.81 12.21 2.26
CA PHE A 83 -5.44 12.35 0.85
C PHE A 83 -6.15 11.31 -0.02
N VAL A 84 -6.09 10.03 0.38
CA VAL A 84 -6.78 8.93 -0.30
C VAL A 84 -8.30 9.16 -0.34
N MET A 85 -8.87 9.61 0.78
CA MET A 85 -10.27 10.01 0.87
C MET A 85 -10.63 11.19 -0.03
N LYS A 86 -9.68 12.03 -0.46
CA LYS A 86 -9.96 13.18 -1.33
C LYS A 86 -9.84 12.84 -2.82
N GLU A 87 -8.82 12.09 -3.24
CA GLU A 87 -8.51 11.91 -4.66
C GLU A 87 -9.00 10.58 -5.26
N PHE A 88 -9.25 9.53 -4.47
CA PHE A 88 -9.57 8.20 -5.01
C PHE A 88 -11.09 7.94 -5.09
N PRO A 89 -11.58 7.25 -6.14
CA PRO A 89 -12.97 6.79 -6.21
C PRO A 89 -13.36 5.89 -5.03
N MET A 90 -14.64 5.91 -4.66
CA MET A 90 -15.18 5.17 -3.52
C MET A 90 -16.33 4.24 -3.94
N PRO A 91 -16.51 3.08 -3.28
CA PRO A 91 -17.65 2.19 -3.51
C PRO A 91 -18.96 2.81 -3.02
N GLY A 92 -19.76 3.28 -3.98
CA GLY A 92 -21.10 3.81 -3.80
C GLY A 92 -22.20 2.90 -4.37
N GLY A 93 -23.45 3.36 -4.28
CA GLY A 93 -24.61 2.58 -4.66
C GLY A 93 -24.91 1.40 -3.73
N VAL A 94 -25.82 0.53 -4.16
CA VAL A 94 -26.15 -0.74 -3.47
C VAL A 94 -25.34 -1.87 -4.11
N PRO A 95 -24.65 -2.71 -3.34
CA PRO A 95 -23.79 -3.75 -3.90
C PRO A 95 -24.56 -4.88 -4.58
N VAL A 96 -23.99 -5.41 -5.67
CA VAL A 96 -24.52 -6.58 -6.40
C VAL A 96 -23.60 -7.77 -6.20
N TRP A 97 -24.14 -8.89 -5.71
CA TRP A 97 -23.39 -10.14 -5.58
C TRP A 97 -23.21 -10.83 -6.92
N HIS A 98 -21.98 -11.21 -7.24
CA HIS A 98 -21.61 -12.06 -8.36
C HIS A 98 -20.94 -13.33 -7.83
N GLY A 99 -21.69 -14.44 -7.81
CA GLY A 99 -21.19 -15.75 -7.39
C GLY A 99 -20.26 -16.45 -8.38
N ASN A 100 -20.09 -15.89 -9.58
CA ASN A 100 -19.05 -16.25 -10.52
C ASN A 100 -18.52 -14.97 -11.21
N LEU A 101 -17.20 -14.80 -11.23
CA LEU A 101 -16.47 -13.74 -11.91
C LEU A 101 -15.44 -14.29 -12.93
N ASP A 102 -15.44 -15.59 -13.17
CA ASP A 102 -14.61 -16.23 -14.19
C ASP A 102 -14.86 -15.64 -15.58
N GLY A 103 -13.80 -15.51 -16.38
CA GLY A 103 -13.82 -14.86 -17.69
C GLY A 103 -14.12 -13.35 -17.71
N LYS A 104 -14.48 -12.71 -16.59
CA LYS A 104 -14.63 -11.24 -16.56
C LYS A 104 -13.26 -10.56 -16.61
N ASP A 105 -13.14 -9.54 -17.45
CA ASP A 105 -12.04 -8.59 -17.38
C ASP A 105 -12.01 -7.89 -16.01
N LEU A 106 -10.85 -7.93 -15.36
CA LEU A 106 -10.60 -7.31 -14.07
C LEU A 106 -10.69 -5.79 -14.11
N ASP A 107 -10.42 -5.13 -15.25
CA ASP A 107 -10.53 -3.67 -15.36
C ASP A 107 -12.00 -3.20 -15.35
N SER A 108 -12.91 -4.00 -15.90
CA SER A 108 -14.37 -3.81 -15.80
C SER A 108 -14.97 -3.99 -14.40
N ILE A 109 -14.19 -4.50 -13.44
CA ILE A 109 -14.64 -4.82 -12.09
C ILE A 109 -14.34 -3.68 -11.12
N PHE A 110 -15.33 -3.29 -10.31
CA PHE A 110 -15.17 -2.36 -9.18
C PHE A 110 -15.91 -2.90 -7.95
N GLY A 111 -15.22 -3.04 -6.81
CA GLY A 111 -15.82 -3.60 -5.59
C GLY A 111 -14.88 -4.50 -4.78
N PHE A 112 -15.44 -5.53 -4.13
CA PHE A 112 -14.72 -6.44 -3.24
C PHE A 112 -14.81 -7.88 -3.73
N ILE A 113 -13.65 -8.47 -3.99
CA ILE A 113 -13.49 -9.64 -4.84
C ILE A 113 -12.69 -10.71 -4.10
N GLU A 114 -13.26 -11.89 -3.95
CA GLU A 114 -12.52 -13.10 -3.62
C GLU A 114 -11.78 -13.57 -4.87
N ALA A 115 -10.45 -13.68 -4.75
CA ALA A 115 -9.58 -14.05 -5.86
C ALA A 115 -8.51 -15.04 -5.41
N TYR A 116 -8.18 -15.98 -6.30
CA TYR A 116 -6.93 -16.72 -6.24
C TYR A 116 -5.81 -15.86 -6.80
N VAL A 117 -4.69 -15.79 -6.09
CA VAL A 117 -3.53 -14.97 -6.47
C VAL A 117 -2.24 -15.77 -6.38
N VAL A 118 -1.33 -15.50 -7.31
CA VAL A 118 0.06 -16.00 -7.28
C VAL A 118 1.00 -14.82 -7.29
N CYS A 119 1.77 -14.67 -6.21
CA CYS A 119 2.82 -13.68 -6.08
C CYS A 119 4.18 -14.31 -6.48
N PRO A 120 4.85 -13.81 -7.55
CA PRO A 120 6.15 -14.30 -7.95
C PRO A 120 7.20 -14.18 -6.83
N LYS A 121 7.99 -15.25 -6.62
CA LYS A 121 9.03 -15.30 -5.57
C LYS A 121 10.20 -14.34 -5.81
N THR A 122 10.27 -13.73 -6.99
CA THR A 122 11.18 -12.63 -7.35
C THR A 122 10.81 -11.31 -6.67
N ILE A 123 9.56 -11.11 -6.25
CA ILE A 123 9.11 -9.89 -5.58
C ILE A 123 9.57 -9.90 -4.11
N LYS A 124 10.72 -9.29 -3.84
CA LYS A 124 11.29 -9.16 -2.48
C LYS A 124 10.35 -8.46 -1.48
N LYS A 125 9.45 -7.59 -1.95
CA LYS A 125 8.53 -6.80 -1.13
C LYS A 125 7.11 -6.93 -1.65
N PRO A 126 6.37 -8.01 -1.31
CA PRO A 126 5.02 -8.24 -1.84
C PRO A 126 4.04 -7.12 -1.48
N PHE A 127 3.09 -6.88 -2.39
CA PHE A 127 2.04 -5.86 -2.27
C PHE A 127 0.78 -6.36 -1.55
N LEU A 128 0.25 -7.53 -1.94
CA LEU A 128 -1.05 -7.99 -1.42
C LEU A 128 -0.95 -8.43 0.05
N PRO A 129 -1.82 -7.90 0.93
CA PRO A 129 -1.87 -8.32 2.34
C PRO A 129 -2.50 -9.71 2.50
N TYR A 130 -2.05 -10.43 3.53
CA TYR A 130 -2.63 -11.71 3.95
C TYR A 130 -2.66 -11.77 5.49
N ARG A 131 -3.62 -12.51 6.06
CA ARG A 131 -3.72 -12.74 7.50
C ARG A 131 -3.37 -14.19 7.78
N ASP A 132 -2.32 -14.41 8.56
CA ASP A 132 -1.89 -15.76 8.94
C ASP A 132 -2.86 -16.42 9.94
N LYS A 133 -2.59 -17.68 10.31
CA LYS A 133 -3.40 -18.45 11.26
C LYS A 133 -3.45 -17.83 12.66
N ASN A 134 -2.55 -16.91 12.99
CA ASN A 134 -2.51 -16.12 14.22
C ASN A 134 -3.14 -14.71 14.06
N ASN A 135 -3.80 -14.44 12.92
CA ASN A 135 -4.34 -13.13 12.50
C ASN A 135 -3.27 -12.02 12.38
N THR A 136 -2.02 -12.40 12.14
CA THR A 136 -0.91 -11.49 11.82
C THR A 136 -1.01 -11.05 10.38
N LEU A 137 -1.05 -9.73 10.15
CA LEU A 137 -1.02 -9.13 8.81
C LEU A 137 0.39 -9.24 8.22
N ILE A 138 0.58 -10.10 7.22
CA ILE A 138 1.85 -10.30 6.50
C ILE A 138 1.68 -9.96 5.00
N PHE A 139 2.81 -9.85 4.30
CA PHE A 139 2.87 -9.56 2.86
C PHE A 139 3.71 -10.66 2.17
N PRO A 140 3.10 -11.76 1.72
CA PRO A 140 3.80 -12.99 1.36
C PRO A 140 3.98 -13.19 -0.16
N THR A 141 4.92 -14.08 -0.53
CA THR A 141 5.00 -14.66 -1.88
C THR A 141 4.24 -15.98 -1.97
N GLY A 142 4.08 -16.54 -3.18
CA GLY A 142 3.50 -17.87 -3.38
C GLY A 142 2.02 -17.85 -3.78
N GLU A 143 1.28 -18.91 -3.43
CA GLU A 143 -0.11 -19.16 -3.86
C GLU A 143 -1.10 -18.97 -2.71
N PHE A 144 -2.09 -18.11 -2.84
CA PHE A 144 -3.13 -17.95 -1.82
C PHE A 144 -4.47 -17.46 -2.38
N VAL A 145 -5.51 -17.52 -1.55
CA VAL A 145 -6.83 -16.96 -1.84
C VAL A 145 -7.20 -15.97 -0.73
N GLY A 146 -7.70 -14.80 -1.13
CA GLY A 146 -8.15 -13.77 -0.21
C GLY A 146 -9.25 -12.91 -0.83
N VAL A 147 -9.85 -12.02 -0.03
CA VAL A 147 -10.79 -11.01 -0.52
C VAL A 147 -10.07 -9.68 -0.56
N TYR A 148 -10.16 -8.97 -1.67
CA TYR A 148 -9.43 -7.74 -1.92
C TYR A 148 -10.34 -6.67 -2.50
N TYR A 149 -9.95 -5.40 -2.35
CA TYR A 149 -10.53 -4.33 -3.16
C TYR A 149 -10.06 -4.50 -4.62
N SER A 150 -10.95 -4.29 -5.59
CA SER A 150 -10.68 -4.49 -7.02
C SER A 150 -9.43 -3.75 -7.51
N GLU A 151 -9.18 -2.55 -6.99
CA GLU A 151 -8.04 -1.75 -7.42
C GLU A 151 -6.71 -2.30 -6.89
N GLU A 152 -6.71 -3.02 -5.75
CA GLU A 152 -5.52 -3.76 -5.30
C GLU A 152 -5.21 -4.94 -6.23
N LEU A 153 -6.25 -5.60 -6.73
CA LEU A 153 -6.08 -6.70 -7.68
C LEU A 153 -5.56 -6.21 -9.04
N LYS A 154 -6.10 -5.09 -9.56
CA LYS A 154 -5.58 -4.43 -10.78
C LYS A 154 -4.13 -4.03 -10.62
N TYR A 155 -3.79 -3.41 -9.48
CA TYR A 155 -2.42 -2.98 -9.17
C TYR A 155 -1.47 -4.18 -9.03
N ALA A 156 -1.86 -5.23 -8.29
CA ALA A 156 -1.09 -6.46 -8.15
C ALA A 156 -0.80 -7.14 -9.50
N ARG A 157 -1.80 -7.23 -10.38
CA ARG A 157 -1.63 -7.74 -11.75
C ARG A 157 -0.58 -6.91 -12.53
N GLY A 158 -0.59 -5.59 -12.37
CA GLY A 158 0.44 -4.69 -12.92
C GLY A 158 1.85 -4.91 -12.37
N LEU A 159 1.98 -5.47 -11.16
CA LEU A 159 3.25 -5.91 -10.56
C LEU A 159 3.67 -7.33 -10.97
N GLY A 160 2.96 -7.97 -11.89
CA GLY A 160 3.23 -9.34 -12.35
C GLY A 160 2.60 -10.45 -11.50
N TYR A 161 1.65 -10.14 -10.62
CA TYR A 161 0.85 -11.19 -9.97
C TYR A 161 -0.07 -11.87 -10.98
N THR A 162 -0.20 -13.20 -10.91
CA THR A 162 -1.38 -13.87 -11.48
C THR A 162 -2.57 -13.60 -10.57
N VAL A 163 -3.69 -13.12 -11.11
CA VAL A 163 -4.92 -12.83 -10.38
C VAL A 163 -6.09 -13.46 -11.11
N LEU A 164 -6.86 -14.31 -10.42
CA LEU A 164 -8.03 -15.01 -10.94
C LEU A 164 -9.24 -14.69 -10.03
N PRO A 165 -10.15 -13.78 -10.43
CA PRO A 165 -11.40 -13.50 -9.72
C PRO A 165 -12.30 -14.74 -9.61
N ILE A 166 -12.92 -14.95 -8.46
CA ILE A 166 -13.81 -16.10 -8.19
C ILE A 166 -15.25 -15.59 -7.97
N SER A 167 -15.45 -14.77 -6.94
CA SER A 167 -16.76 -14.24 -6.55
C SER A 167 -16.60 -12.87 -5.88
N GLY A 168 -17.68 -12.10 -5.71
CA GLY A 168 -17.59 -10.82 -5.02
C GLY A 168 -18.83 -9.94 -5.05
N TYR A 169 -18.75 -8.84 -4.29
CA TYR A 169 -19.74 -7.75 -4.32
C TYR A 169 -19.20 -6.60 -5.18
N LEU A 170 -19.90 -6.31 -6.27
CA LEU A 170 -19.60 -5.17 -7.13
C LEU A 170 -20.36 -3.93 -6.66
N PHE A 171 -19.73 -2.76 -6.81
CA PHE A 171 -20.25 -1.46 -6.40
C PHE A 171 -20.15 -0.47 -7.56
N GLU A 172 -20.89 0.64 -7.49
CA GLU A 172 -20.68 1.77 -8.40
C GLU A 172 -19.39 2.49 -8.00
N GLY A 173 -18.46 2.63 -8.96
CA GLY A 173 -17.25 3.42 -8.81
C GLY A 173 -17.53 4.88 -9.11
N MET A 174 -17.60 5.71 -8.07
CA MET A 174 -18.01 7.12 -8.17
C MET A 174 -17.11 8.04 -7.32
N GLU A 175 -17.19 9.36 -7.55
CA GLU A 175 -16.27 10.36 -6.96
C GLU A 175 -16.40 10.48 -5.43
N SER A 176 -15.28 10.51 -4.70
CA SER A 176 -15.33 10.46 -3.23
C SER A 176 -16.20 11.53 -2.56
N PRO A 177 -17.16 11.15 -1.68
CA PRO A 177 -17.99 12.09 -0.94
C PRO A 177 -17.21 12.86 0.13
N PHE A 178 -15.94 12.51 0.40
CA PHE A 178 -15.12 13.17 1.41
C PHE A 178 -14.31 14.36 0.87
N ARG A 179 -14.39 14.66 -0.44
CA ARG A 179 -13.55 15.65 -1.14
C ARG A 179 -13.61 17.04 -0.48
N GLU A 180 -14.81 17.56 -0.21
CA GLU A 180 -14.98 18.85 0.47
C GLU A 180 -14.58 18.81 1.95
N PHE A 181 -14.98 17.76 2.67
CA PHE A 181 -14.67 17.55 4.09
C PHE A 181 -13.15 17.60 4.34
N VAL A 182 -12.38 16.85 3.55
CA VAL A 182 -10.92 16.83 3.65
C VAL A 182 -10.33 18.19 3.27
N SER A 183 -10.73 18.77 2.14
CA SER A 183 -10.16 20.04 1.65
C SER A 183 -10.35 21.16 2.67
N SER A 184 -11.59 21.35 3.15
CA SER A 184 -11.95 22.37 4.14
C SER A 184 -11.22 22.20 5.48
N LEU A 185 -11.07 20.96 5.96
CA LEU A 185 -10.35 20.68 7.21
C LEU A 185 -8.83 20.78 7.06
N PHE A 186 -8.28 20.46 5.89
CA PHE A 186 -6.84 20.56 5.62
C PHE A 186 -6.40 22.01 5.48
N GLU A 187 -7.16 22.84 4.74
CA GLU A 187 -6.96 24.30 4.68
C GLU A 187 -7.05 24.93 6.07
N SER A 188 -8.08 24.58 6.84
CA SER A 188 -8.24 25.05 8.23
C SER A 188 -7.07 24.64 9.13
N ARG A 189 -6.46 23.47 8.89
CA ARG A 189 -5.26 22.99 9.59
C ARG A 189 -3.99 23.74 9.18
N LEU A 190 -3.84 24.12 7.91
CA LEU A 190 -2.73 24.96 7.48
C LEU A 190 -2.84 26.36 8.10
N GLU A 191 -4.03 26.96 8.12
CA GLU A 191 -4.22 28.29 8.71
C GLU A 191 -4.07 28.29 10.24
N ALA A 192 -4.52 27.22 10.92
CA ALA A 192 -4.24 27.02 12.34
C ALA A 192 -2.73 26.95 12.64
N ARG A 193 -1.93 26.32 11.78
CA ARG A 193 -0.46 26.29 11.90
C ARG A 193 0.17 27.66 11.67
N LYS A 194 -0.21 28.38 10.60
CA LYS A 194 0.31 29.75 10.33
C LYS A 194 0.06 30.70 11.49
N SER A 195 -1.08 30.56 12.16
CA SER A 195 -1.48 31.37 13.32
C SER A 195 -0.99 30.83 14.68
N GLY A 196 -0.09 29.83 14.69
CA GLY A 196 0.48 29.25 15.92
C GLY A 196 -0.51 28.47 16.79
N ASN A 197 -1.71 28.19 16.28
CA ASN A 197 -2.79 27.53 17.00
C ASN A 197 -2.71 26.00 16.85
N GLU A 198 -1.64 25.41 17.41
CA GLU A 198 -1.39 23.96 17.34
C GLU A 198 -2.52 23.12 17.94
N ALA A 199 -3.27 23.66 18.92
CA ALA A 199 -4.46 22.99 19.45
C ALA A 199 -5.54 22.77 18.38
N MET A 200 -5.82 23.78 17.54
CA MET A 200 -6.75 23.61 16.42
C MET A 200 -6.14 22.81 15.26
N ALA A 201 -4.84 22.96 14.99
CA ALA A 201 -4.16 22.14 13.98
C ALA A 201 -4.21 20.64 14.33
N TYR A 202 -4.06 20.29 15.61
CA TYR A 202 -4.26 18.95 16.13
C TYR A 202 -5.71 18.49 16.01
N VAL A 203 -6.68 19.31 16.43
CA VAL A 203 -8.12 19.03 16.27
C VAL A 203 -8.45 18.66 14.82
N TYR A 204 -8.06 19.50 13.85
CA TYR A 204 -8.34 19.22 12.44
C TYR A 204 -7.61 17.97 11.93
N LYS A 205 -6.37 17.69 12.37
CA LYS A 205 -5.67 16.41 12.07
C LYS A 205 -6.49 15.21 12.55
N ILE A 206 -7.01 15.24 13.77
CA ILE A 206 -7.77 14.13 14.35
C ILE A 206 -9.17 14.00 13.72
N LEU A 207 -9.87 15.09 13.42
CA LEU A 207 -11.17 15.03 12.74
C LEU A 207 -11.06 14.35 11.36
N MET A 208 -10.05 14.71 10.57
CA MET A 208 -9.80 14.05 9.28
C MET A 208 -9.40 12.59 9.46
N ASN A 209 -8.39 12.30 10.29
CA ASN A 209 -7.86 10.94 10.44
C ASN A 209 -8.82 9.96 11.16
N SER A 210 -9.82 10.44 11.91
CA SER A 210 -10.75 9.57 12.68
C SER A 210 -12.08 9.27 11.98
N LEU A 211 -12.39 9.92 10.85
CA LEU A 211 -13.63 9.68 10.11
C LEU A 211 -13.69 8.27 9.51
N TYR A 212 -12.66 7.84 8.75
CA TYR A 212 -12.71 6.53 8.07
C TYR A 212 -12.87 5.35 9.04
N GLY A 213 -12.19 5.42 10.19
CA GLY A 213 -12.27 4.41 11.25
C GLY A 213 -13.66 4.28 11.87
N ARG A 214 -14.55 5.26 11.67
CA ARG A 214 -15.97 5.19 12.07
C ARG A 214 -16.80 4.28 11.16
N PHE A 215 -16.47 4.24 9.87
CA PHE A 215 -17.12 3.33 8.91
C PHE A 215 -16.61 1.88 9.07
N GLY A 216 -15.34 1.71 9.48
CA GLY A 216 -14.71 0.41 9.71
C GLY A 216 -14.93 -0.21 11.10
N ILE A 217 -15.88 0.29 11.91
CA ILE A 217 -16.17 -0.27 13.25
C ILE A 217 -16.53 -1.76 13.15
N ASN A 218 -16.18 -2.55 14.17
CA ASN A 218 -16.59 -3.95 14.27
C ASN A 218 -18.05 -4.04 14.78
N PRO A 219 -18.97 -4.73 14.08
CA PRO A 219 -20.33 -4.98 14.57
C PRO A 219 -20.31 -5.73 15.90
N LYS A 220 -19.43 -6.73 16.05
CA LYS A 220 -19.21 -7.41 17.33
C LYS A 220 -18.60 -6.43 18.33
N SER A 221 -19.40 -6.06 19.31
CA SER A 221 -19.11 -5.00 20.29
C SER A 221 -19.14 -5.58 21.70
N THR A 222 -18.35 -5.03 22.62
CA THR A 222 -18.54 -5.26 24.05
C THR A 222 -19.52 -4.24 24.60
N ILE A 223 -20.61 -4.72 25.19
CA ILE A 223 -21.54 -3.92 25.99
C ILE A 223 -21.15 -4.13 27.45
N THR A 224 -21.14 -3.05 28.24
CA THR A 224 -21.12 -3.11 29.70
C THR A 224 -22.31 -2.33 30.21
N ASP A 225 -23.11 -2.92 31.08
CA ASP A 225 -24.39 -2.39 31.54
C ASP A 225 -24.61 -2.74 33.03
N VAL A 226 -25.59 -2.09 33.66
CA VAL A 226 -26.05 -2.43 35.02
C VAL A 226 -27.50 -2.91 34.92
N CYS A 227 -27.76 -4.14 35.34
CA CYS A 227 -29.06 -4.79 35.21
C CYS A 227 -29.53 -5.46 36.50
N ASP A 228 -30.82 -5.80 36.55
CA ASP A 228 -31.40 -6.65 37.58
C ASP A 228 -30.95 -8.12 37.46
N GLU A 229 -31.35 -8.94 38.44
CA GLU A 229 -30.98 -10.35 38.51
C GLU A 229 -31.59 -11.21 37.39
N ASP A 230 -32.77 -10.86 36.87
CA ASP A 230 -33.46 -11.67 35.86
C ASP A 230 -32.90 -11.40 34.46
N ARG A 231 -32.59 -10.14 34.15
CA ARG A 231 -31.79 -9.79 32.97
C ARG A 231 -30.36 -10.34 33.06
N TYR A 232 -29.77 -10.44 34.25
CA TYR A 232 -28.48 -11.12 34.40
C TYR A 232 -28.58 -12.63 34.07
N LYS A 233 -29.58 -13.33 34.61
CA LYS A 233 -29.86 -14.75 34.29
C LYS A 233 -30.12 -14.99 32.81
N ASP A 234 -30.75 -14.04 32.12
CA ASP A 234 -30.97 -14.08 30.67
C ASP A 234 -29.66 -13.93 29.88
N LEU A 235 -28.85 -12.91 30.19
CA LEU A 235 -27.56 -12.67 29.52
C LEU A 235 -26.59 -13.84 29.66
N ILE A 236 -26.53 -14.51 30.83
CA ILE A 236 -25.74 -15.74 31.05
C ILE A 236 -26.10 -16.85 30.04
N ARG A 237 -27.38 -16.94 29.63
CA ARG A 237 -27.90 -18.04 28.80
C ARG A 237 -27.82 -17.76 27.31
N HIS A 238 -27.93 -16.50 26.91
CA HIS A 238 -28.17 -16.12 25.51
C HIS A 238 -27.06 -15.27 24.87
N THR A 239 -26.03 -14.87 25.63
CA THR A 239 -24.92 -14.03 25.13
C THR A 239 -23.54 -14.60 25.47
N GLU A 240 -22.50 -14.19 24.72
CA GLU A 240 -21.11 -14.39 25.12
C GLU A 240 -20.76 -13.46 26.29
N LEU A 241 -21.05 -13.89 27.52
CA LEU A 241 -20.71 -13.16 28.75
C LEU A 241 -19.19 -13.12 28.97
N ILE A 242 -18.66 -11.94 29.28
CA ILE A 242 -17.26 -11.69 29.62
C ILE A 242 -17.07 -11.70 31.14
N PHE A 243 -17.95 -10.99 31.88
CA PHE A 243 -18.08 -11.08 33.34
C PHE A 243 -19.46 -10.61 33.81
N GLY A 244 -19.84 -10.98 35.03
CA GLY A 244 -21.05 -10.51 35.70
C GLY A 244 -20.89 -10.53 37.21
N ASP A 245 -20.83 -9.36 37.83
CA ASP A 245 -20.53 -9.18 39.26
C ASP A 245 -21.68 -8.44 39.97
N LYS A 246 -21.96 -8.81 41.23
CA LYS A 246 -23.06 -8.22 42.01
C LYS A 246 -22.64 -6.85 42.57
N LEU A 247 -23.30 -5.79 42.11
CA LEU A 247 -23.00 -4.40 42.42
C LEU A 247 -23.79 -3.88 43.65
N SER A 248 -25.01 -4.38 43.85
CA SER A 248 -25.85 -4.12 45.03
C SER A 248 -26.80 -5.29 45.27
N GLU A 249 -27.68 -5.22 46.27
CA GLU A 249 -28.63 -6.30 46.59
C GLU A 249 -29.48 -6.78 45.38
N ASN A 250 -29.85 -5.86 44.49
CA ASN A 250 -30.71 -6.14 43.33
C ASN A 250 -30.00 -5.96 41.97
N ASN A 251 -28.83 -5.32 41.92
CA ASN A 251 -28.17 -4.92 40.67
C ASN A 251 -26.85 -5.68 40.44
N TYR A 252 -26.60 -6.01 39.19
CA TYR A 252 -25.37 -6.63 38.69
C TYR A 252 -24.72 -5.71 37.66
N ILE A 253 -23.40 -5.57 37.69
CA ILE A 253 -22.63 -5.03 36.57
C ILE A 253 -22.21 -6.19 35.66
N VAL A 254 -22.59 -6.10 34.40
CA VAL A 254 -22.40 -7.18 33.42
C VAL A 254 -21.64 -6.65 32.21
N SER A 255 -20.78 -7.48 31.63
CA SER A 255 -20.13 -7.18 30.35
C SER A 255 -20.20 -8.41 29.44
N TYR A 256 -20.63 -8.21 28.20
CA TYR A 256 -20.90 -9.27 27.23
C TYR A 256 -20.63 -8.80 25.81
N HIS A 257 -20.45 -9.73 24.87
CA HIS A 257 -20.44 -9.40 23.45
C HIS A 257 -21.84 -9.43 22.84
N SER A 258 -22.12 -8.47 21.96
CA SER A 258 -23.32 -8.42 21.10
C SER A 258 -22.95 -8.48 19.62
N ASN A 259 -23.91 -8.80 18.75
CA ASN A 259 -23.70 -9.17 17.34
C ASN A 259 -22.73 -10.37 17.21
N THR A 260 -22.99 -11.40 18.00
CA THR A 260 -22.28 -12.70 17.98
C THR A 260 -22.77 -13.58 16.83
N ASP A 261 -21.98 -14.58 16.44
CA ASP A 261 -22.36 -15.55 15.39
C ASP A 261 -23.15 -16.76 15.93
N THR A 262 -23.28 -16.88 17.24
CA THR A 262 -23.80 -18.07 17.94
C THR A 262 -24.98 -17.80 18.88
N GLY A 263 -25.35 -16.54 19.12
CA GLY A 263 -26.49 -16.15 19.95
C GLY A 263 -27.78 -15.89 19.17
N SER A 264 -28.84 -15.52 19.91
CA SER A 264 -30.09 -15.00 19.34
C SER A 264 -30.01 -13.52 18.92
N ASP A 265 -28.79 -13.01 18.72
CA ASP A 265 -28.51 -11.62 18.34
C ASP A 265 -29.09 -11.32 16.94
N TYR A 266 -30.15 -10.51 16.89
CA TYR A 266 -30.57 -9.87 15.64
C TYR A 266 -29.45 -8.95 15.15
N TRP A 267 -29.04 -9.09 13.88
CA TRP A 267 -27.96 -8.29 13.27
C TRP A 267 -28.26 -6.80 13.35
N ASN A 268 -27.62 -6.13 14.31
CA ASN A 268 -27.82 -4.72 14.64
C ASN A 268 -26.44 -4.03 14.67
N PRO A 269 -25.76 -3.91 13.52
CA PRO A 269 -24.49 -3.20 13.43
C PRO A 269 -24.69 -1.71 13.75
N PRO A 270 -23.64 -1.00 14.17
CA PRO A 270 -23.70 0.45 14.31
C PRO A 270 -24.19 1.09 13.00
N LYS A 271 -25.25 1.92 13.06
CA LYS A 271 -26.01 2.47 11.91
C LYS A 271 -25.21 3.38 10.93
N ASN A 272 -23.89 3.37 11.00
CA ASN A 272 -22.96 4.09 10.13
C ASN A 272 -21.72 3.22 9.80
N SER A 273 -21.78 1.90 9.99
CA SER A 273 -20.70 0.93 9.75
C SER A 273 -20.62 0.53 8.28
N ALA A 274 -20.19 1.45 7.42
CA ALA A 274 -19.98 1.20 5.99
C ALA A 274 -18.57 0.64 5.73
N VAL A 275 -18.33 -0.63 6.08
CA VAL A 275 -16.98 -1.24 6.04
C VAL A 275 -16.34 -1.19 4.64
N GLN A 276 -17.14 -1.14 3.56
CA GLN A 276 -16.67 -0.97 2.19
C GLN A 276 -15.85 0.32 2.00
N LEU A 277 -16.24 1.43 2.65
CA LEU A 277 -15.52 2.70 2.56
C LEU A 277 -14.19 2.61 3.30
N ALA A 278 -14.18 2.04 4.51
CA ALA A 278 -12.95 1.87 5.28
C ALA A 278 -11.95 0.90 4.62
N ALA A 279 -12.43 -0.17 3.99
CA ALA A 279 -11.62 -1.11 3.23
C ALA A 279 -11.03 -0.48 1.95
N ALA A 280 -11.83 0.27 1.17
CA ALA A 280 -11.34 1.00 0.01
C ALA A 280 -10.28 2.06 0.39
N ILE A 281 -10.50 2.81 1.49
CA ILE A 281 -9.55 3.82 1.98
C ILE A 281 -8.23 3.19 2.42
N THR A 282 -8.23 2.04 3.12
CA THR A 282 -6.96 1.39 3.50
C THR A 282 -6.29 0.67 2.34
N ALA A 283 -7.05 0.15 1.38
CA ALA A 283 -6.56 -0.41 0.13
C ALA A 283 -5.84 0.63 -0.74
N SER A 284 -6.51 1.72 -1.08
CA SER A 284 -5.92 2.81 -1.88
C SER A 284 -4.73 3.49 -1.18
N ALA A 285 -4.69 3.48 0.16
CA ALA A 285 -3.50 3.89 0.91
C ALA A 285 -2.29 2.94 0.73
N ARG A 286 -2.52 1.62 0.64
CA ARG A 286 -1.45 0.66 0.28
C ARG A 286 -0.99 0.86 -1.15
N ILE A 287 -1.91 1.05 -2.10
CA ILE A 287 -1.60 1.32 -3.51
C ILE A 287 -0.71 2.58 -3.62
N TYR A 288 -1.07 3.67 -2.95
CA TYR A 288 -0.30 4.90 -2.98
C TYR A 288 1.11 4.75 -2.39
N MET A 289 1.26 4.00 -1.29
CA MET A 289 2.55 3.84 -0.62
C MET A 289 3.50 2.85 -1.31
N TYR A 290 2.98 1.90 -2.09
CA TYR A 290 3.78 0.79 -2.62
C TYR A 290 4.98 1.22 -3.50
N PRO A 291 4.89 2.20 -4.43
CA PRO A 291 6.03 2.63 -5.24
C PRO A 291 7.27 3.02 -4.44
N TYR A 292 7.06 3.54 -3.22
CA TYR A 292 8.13 3.98 -2.31
C TYR A 292 8.64 2.82 -1.45
N ILE A 293 7.74 1.92 -1.05
CA ILE A 293 8.06 0.70 -0.29
C ILE A 293 8.87 -0.28 -1.14
N SER A 294 8.51 -0.46 -2.42
CA SER A 294 9.09 -1.44 -3.33
C SER A 294 10.53 -1.13 -3.75
N ARG A 295 11.00 0.10 -3.55
CA ARG A 295 12.38 0.51 -3.87
C ARG A 295 13.40 -0.36 -3.12
N GLU A 296 14.50 -0.69 -3.79
CA GLU A 296 15.59 -1.50 -3.19
C GLU A 296 16.24 -0.82 -1.98
N ASP A 297 16.30 0.52 -1.99
CA ASP A 297 16.86 1.34 -0.91
C ASP A 297 15.89 1.62 0.24
N CYS A 298 14.66 1.09 0.23
CA CYS A 298 13.73 1.24 1.36
C CYS A 298 14.08 0.26 2.49
N TYR A 299 14.42 0.78 3.68
CA TYR A 299 14.84 0.04 4.88
C TYR A 299 13.67 -0.38 5.76
N TYR A 300 12.65 0.49 5.90
CA TYR A 300 11.54 0.32 6.84
C TYR A 300 10.29 1.07 6.35
N THR A 301 9.10 0.58 6.69
CA THR A 301 7.83 1.30 6.50
C THR A 301 6.87 1.11 7.67
N ASP A 302 6.09 2.15 7.97
CA ASP A 302 4.99 2.12 8.93
C ASP A 302 3.83 3.01 8.48
N THR A 303 2.85 2.38 7.82
CA THR A 303 1.57 2.92 7.35
C THR A 303 1.71 4.04 6.32
N ASP A 304 2.03 5.24 6.79
CA ASP A 304 2.19 6.49 6.05
C ASP A 304 3.66 6.94 5.95
N SER A 305 4.61 6.16 6.47
CA SER A 305 6.04 6.47 6.47
C SER A 305 6.92 5.44 5.77
N VAL A 306 8.05 5.92 5.22
CA VAL A 306 9.15 5.11 4.66
C VAL A 306 10.52 5.66 5.08
N VAL A 307 11.49 4.77 5.28
CA VAL A 307 12.90 5.13 5.45
C VAL A 307 13.68 4.66 4.23
N LEU A 308 14.37 5.58 3.54
CA LEU A 308 15.03 5.36 2.25
C LEU A 308 16.53 5.66 2.31
N GLY A 309 17.35 4.93 1.56
CA GLY A 309 18.79 5.18 1.41
C GLY A 309 19.15 6.26 0.39
N GLN A 310 18.20 6.67 -0.46
CA GLN A 310 18.33 7.76 -1.42
C GLN A 310 17.10 8.70 -1.31
N PRO A 311 17.23 10.00 -1.64
CA PRO A 311 16.13 10.94 -1.51
C PRO A 311 14.96 10.61 -2.45
N LEU A 312 13.79 11.15 -2.12
CA LEU A 312 12.68 11.28 -3.07
C LEU A 312 12.90 12.49 -4.00
N PRO A 313 12.33 12.48 -5.22
CA PRO A 313 12.24 13.66 -6.09
C PRO A 313 11.67 14.89 -5.38
N LYS A 314 12.17 16.08 -5.69
CA LYS A 314 11.81 17.34 -4.99
C LYS A 314 10.34 17.69 -5.19
N GLU A 315 9.78 17.30 -6.32
CA GLU A 315 8.39 17.44 -6.72
C GLU A 315 7.43 16.60 -5.85
N GLU A 316 7.89 15.50 -5.24
CA GLU A 316 7.09 14.69 -4.31
C GLU A 316 7.14 15.21 -2.86
N ILE A 317 8.13 16.04 -2.53
CA ILE A 317 8.40 16.50 -1.18
C ILE A 317 7.68 17.82 -0.89
N SER A 318 6.97 17.88 0.24
CA SER A 318 6.41 19.11 0.83
C SER A 318 6.04 18.88 2.29
N SER A 319 6.14 19.91 3.14
CA SER A 319 5.63 19.89 4.52
C SER A 319 4.20 20.44 4.67
N SER A 320 3.60 20.90 3.57
CA SER A 320 2.32 21.63 3.55
C SER A 320 1.29 21.15 2.53
N VAL A 321 1.69 20.40 1.50
CA VAL A 321 0.77 19.85 0.49
C VAL A 321 0.26 18.47 0.93
N LEU A 322 -1.07 18.30 0.95
CA LEU A 322 -1.77 17.05 1.23
C LEU A 322 -1.27 15.92 0.30
N GLY A 323 -1.03 14.72 0.85
CA GLY A 323 -0.53 13.56 0.09
C GLY A 323 0.95 13.58 -0.26
N LYS A 324 1.61 14.74 -0.32
CA LYS A 324 3.07 14.81 -0.51
C LYS A 324 3.83 14.38 0.74
N PHE A 325 5.06 13.92 0.57
CA PHE A 325 5.93 13.50 1.66
C PHE A 325 6.57 14.68 2.37
N LYS A 326 6.42 14.77 3.68
CA LYS A 326 7.31 15.56 4.53
C LYS A 326 8.57 14.73 4.78
N LEU A 327 9.74 15.33 4.64
CA LEU A 327 10.96 14.83 5.27
C LEU A 327 10.80 15.09 6.77
N GLU A 328 10.66 14.02 7.57
CA GLU A 328 10.63 14.13 9.03
C GLU A 328 12.05 14.35 9.55
N ASP A 329 12.97 13.45 9.19
CA ASP A 329 14.32 13.39 9.72
C ASP A 329 15.35 12.95 8.67
N ARG A 330 16.60 13.39 8.86
CA ARG A 330 17.78 12.80 8.23
C ARG A 330 18.49 11.94 9.27
N VAL A 331 18.58 10.65 8.99
CA VAL A 331 19.13 9.63 9.90
C VAL A 331 20.62 9.48 9.64
N MET A 332 21.46 9.81 10.61
CA MET A 332 22.89 9.52 10.55
C MET A 332 23.15 8.01 10.65
N LYS A 333 22.52 7.34 11.63
CA LYS A 333 22.66 5.91 11.94
C LYS A 333 21.35 5.36 12.48
N GLY A 334 20.86 4.22 11.99
CA GLY A 334 19.57 3.66 12.40
C GLY A 334 19.50 2.13 12.47
N TYR A 335 18.76 1.63 13.46
CA TYR A 335 18.49 0.23 13.77
C TYR A 335 16.98 -0.05 13.69
N PHE A 336 16.53 -0.86 12.74
CA PHE A 336 15.12 -1.09 12.42
C PHE A 336 14.70 -2.54 12.71
N LEU A 337 14.80 -2.97 13.97
CA LEU A 337 14.80 -4.40 14.32
C LEU A 337 13.43 -5.10 14.25
N ALA A 338 12.31 -4.37 14.30
CA ALA A 338 10.98 -4.90 13.96
C ALA A 338 9.97 -3.78 13.69
N PRO A 339 8.79 -4.10 13.10
CA PRO A 339 7.61 -3.24 13.11
C PRO A 339 7.35 -2.54 14.46
N LYS A 340 7.51 -1.21 14.46
CA LYS A 340 7.32 -0.33 15.65
C LYS A 340 8.35 -0.57 16.77
N SER A 341 9.51 -1.15 16.44
CA SER A 341 10.68 -1.33 17.29
C SER A 341 11.95 -0.91 16.55
N TYR A 342 12.30 0.37 16.63
CA TYR A 342 13.49 0.97 16.02
C TYR A 342 14.09 2.09 16.89
N PHE A 343 15.37 2.36 16.65
CA PHE A 343 16.12 3.49 17.20
C PHE A 343 16.99 4.10 16.10
N TYR A 344 17.12 5.42 16.07
CA TYR A 344 18.09 6.10 15.22
C TYR A 344 18.61 7.40 15.84
N ILE A 345 19.75 7.84 15.34
CA ILE A 345 20.35 9.15 15.61
C ILE A 345 20.15 10.01 14.36
N ALA A 346 19.54 11.18 14.51
CA ALA A 346 19.42 12.16 13.43
C ALA A 346 20.73 12.96 13.24
N ILE A 347 20.89 13.62 12.10
CA ILE A 347 22.10 14.40 11.75
C ILE A 347 22.36 15.57 12.73
N ASP A 348 21.34 16.08 13.41
CA ASP A 348 21.47 17.10 14.45
C ASP A 348 21.92 16.54 15.83
N GLY A 349 22.06 15.21 15.94
CA GLY A 349 22.37 14.50 17.18
C GLY A 349 21.14 14.05 17.98
N THR A 350 19.91 14.30 17.50
CA THR A 350 18.69 13.90 18.20
C THR A 350 18.50 12.38 18.16
N ASN A 351 18.35 11.76 19.34
CA ASN A 351 18.05 10.34 19.50
C ASN A 351 16.53 10.08 19.42
N VAL A 352 16.09 9.31 18.42
CA VAL A 352 14.68 8.94 18.24
C VAL A 352 14.48 7.44 18.47
N GLN A 353 13.58 7.09 19.39
CA GLN A 353 13.31 5.70 19.79
C GLN A 353 11.82 5.39 19.76
N LYS A 354 11.45 4.23 19.19
CA LYS A 354 10.08 3.70 19.17
C LYS A 354 10.15 2.22 19.51
N PHE A 355 9.41 1.77 20.53
CA PHE A 355 9.35 0.36 20.90
C PHE A 355 7.94 -0.09 21.26
N LYS A 356 7.46 -1.18 20.65
CA LYS A 356 6.12 -1.72 20.85
C LYS A 356 6.09 -2.77 21.98
N GLY A 357 5.85 -2.31 23.21
CA GLY A 357 5.57 -3.23 24.32
C GLY A 357 5.46 -2.53 25.68
N PRO A 358 5.11 -3.28 26.75
CA PRO A 358 5.06 -2.75 28.11
C PRO A 358 6.45 -2.31 28.61
N ALA A 359 7.51 -3.00 28.17
CA ALA A 359 8.91 -2.72 28.52
C ALA A 359 9.52 -1.51 27.77
N LYS A 360 8.73 -0.69 27.06
CA LYS A 360 9.25 0.42 26.21
C LYS A 360 10.16 1.43 26.93
N ASN A 361 10.02 1.58 28.25
CA ASN A 361 10.84 2.49 29.07
C ASN A 361 12.16 1.85 29.55
N GLN A 362 12.31 0.52 29.42
CA GLN A 362 13.53 -0.22 29.77
C GLN A 362 14.46 -0.45 28.57
N VAL A 363 14.06 0.01 27.39
CA VAL A 363 14.86 -0.03 26.17
C VAL A 363 15.62 1.29 26.06
N ASN A 364 16.90 1.23 25.71
CA ASN A 364 17.80 2.37 25.48
C ASN A 364 18.54 2.18 24.12
N PRO A 365 19.35 3.15 23.65
CA PRO A 365 20.15 3.01 22.43
C PRO A 365 21.04 1.74 22.41
N GLU A 366 21.77 1.50 23.50
CA GLU A 366 22.67 0.34 23.67
C GLU A 366 21.94 -0.99 23.49
N TRP A 367 20.70 -1.11 23.97
CA TRP A 367 19.87 -2.31 23.79
C TRP A 367 19.63 -2.61 22.30
N PHE A 368 19.43 -1.59 21.45
CA PHE A 368 19.28 -1.80 20.01
C PHE A 368 20.60 -2.24 19.36
N GLU A 369 21.73 -1.68 19.78
CA GLU A 369 23.04 -2.11 19.24
C GLU A 369 23.36 -3.56 19.64
N LEU A 370 23.11 -3.92 20.90
CA LEU A 370 23.29 -5.29 21.42
C LEU A 370 22.29 -6.30 20.84
N GLN A 371 21.02 -5.91 20.64
CA GLN A 371 19.99 -6.77 20.03
C GLN A 371 20.18 -6.91 18.51
N TYR A 372 20.87 -5.98 17.86
CA TYR A 372 21.31 -6.14 16.47
C TYR A 372 22.51 -7.09 16.37
N ALA A 373 23.50 -6.94 17.26
CA ALA A 373 24.69 -7.78 17.31
C ALA A 373 24.37 -9.25 17.68
N ASP A 374 23.40 -9.46 18.58
CA ASP A 374 22.79 -10.76 18.86
C ASP A 374 21.26 -10.67 18.72
N PRO A 375 20.69 -11.05 17.56
CA PRO A 375 19.24 -11.08 17.36
C PRO A 375 18.52 -12.19 18.14
N SER A 376 19.26 -13.10 18.78
CA SER A 376 18.71 -14.11 19.71
C SER A 376 18.67 -13.64 21.17
N ARG A 377 19.38 -12.54 21.50
CA ARG A 377 19.48 -11.95 22.83
C ARG A 377 18.10 -11.79 23.45
N THR A 378 17.92 -12.32 24.66
CA THR A 378 16.72 -12.06 25.47
C THR A 378 17.12 -11.61 26.86
N GLU A 379 16.43 -10.60 27.35
CA GLU A 379 16.65 -10.00 28.67
C GLU A 379 15.37 -10.12 29.50
N VAL A 380 15.47 -10.06 30.84
CA VAL A 380 14.30 -10.08 31.73
C VAL A 380 14.32 -8.81 32.56
N VAL A 381 13.41 -7.88 32.24
CA VAL A 381 13.35 -6.56 32.86
C VAL A 381 12.09 -6.41 33.72
N PRO A 382 12.17 -5.75 34.90
CA PRO A 382 10.98 -5.40 35.66
C PRO A 382 10.20 -4.29 34.94
N VAL A 383 8.88 -4.44 34.86
CA VAL A 383 7.98 -3.39 34.35
C VAL A 383 6.92 -3.09 35.41
N GLU A 384 6.77 -1.81 35.74
CA GLU A 384 5.77 -1.33 36.68
C GLU A 384 4.52 -0.82 35.97
N ALA A 385 3.34 -1.24 36.44
CA ALA A 385 2.05 -0.68 36.07
C ALA A 385 1.40 -0.05 37.30
N ASN A 386 1.54 1.27 37.45
CA ASN A 386 1.14 2.01 38.67
C ASN A 386 -0.38 2.14 38.87
N PHE A 387 -1.16 2.03 37.78
CA PHE A 387 -2.61 2.21 37.79
C PHE A 387 -3.32 1.01 37.15
N ARG A 388 -2.97 -0.21 37.58
CA ARG A 388 -3.67 -1.40 37.10
C ARG A 388 -4.99 -1.52 37.85
N ILE A 389 -6.09 -1.28 37.16
CA ILE A 389 -7.44 -1.57 37.66
C ILE A 389 -7.62 -3.10 37.67
N ASP A 390 -7.98 -3.64 38.82
CA ASP A 390 -8.65 -4.92 38.93
C ASP A 390 -10.16 -4.66 38.73
N TRP A 391 -10.73 -5.17 37.65
CA TRP A 391 -12.14 -4.91 37.31
C TRP A 391 -13.14 -5.67 38.17
N HIS A 392 -12.71 -6.75 38.86
CA HIS A 392 -13.57 -7.53 39.74
C HIS A 392 -13.70 -6.89 41.12
N THR A 393 -12.58 -6.43 41.70
CA THR A 393 -12.58 -5.76 43.01
C THR A 393 -12.62 -4.23 42.95
N LEU A 394 -12.59 -3.65 41.74
CA LEU A 394 -12.47 -2.22 41.42
C LEU A 394 -11.25 -1.51 42.05
N ASN A 395 -10.30 -2.26 42.61
CA ASN A 395 -9.08 -1.73 43.20
C ASN A 395 -8.09 -1.24 42.14
N ILE A 396 -7.41 -0.14 42.44
CA ILE A 396 -6.28 0.38 41.65
C ILE A 396 -4.99 -0.05 42.35
N ILE A 397 -4.23 -0.94 41.72
CA ILE A 397 -2.99 -1.48 42.29
C ILE A 397 -1.75 -1.10 41.46
N LYS A 398 -0.63 -0.84 42.15
CA LYS A 398 0.70 -0.97 41.54
C LYS A 398 0.94 -2.45 41.30
N LYS A 399 1.19 -2.85 40.06
CA LYS A 399 1.66 -4.21 39.73
C LYS A 399 3.00 -4.18 39.03
N GLU A 400 4.00 -4.76 39.67
CA GLU A 400 5.27 -5.10 39.04
C GLU A 400 5.14 -6.45 38.30
N THR A 401 5.84 -6.61 37.19
CA THR A 401 5.84 -7.84 36.40
C THR A 401 7.16 -7.95 35.64
N LEU A 402 7.82 -9.11 35.73
CA LEU A 402 9.00 -9.42 34.94
C LEU A 402 8.60 -9.70 33.50
N VAL A 403 9.18 -8.97 32.55
CA VAL A 403 8.89 -9.10 31.11
C VAL A 403 10.14 -9.59 30.39
N ARG A 404 10.01 -10.65 29.59
CA ARG A 404 11.08 -11.06 28.67
C ARG A 404 11.13 -10.12 27.48
N LEU A 405 12.16 -9.29 27.45
CA LEU A 405 12.47 -8.34 26.39
C LEU A 405 13.29 -9.04 25.30
N ARG A 406 12.75 -9.10 24.08
CA ARG A 406 13.39 -9.64 22.86
C ARG A 406 12.68 -9.14 21.60
N ILE A 407 13.35 -9.20 20.45
CA ILE A 407 12.70 -9.17 19.13
C ILE A 407 12.12 -10.56 18.79
N GLN A 408 11.09 -10.60 17.92
CA GLN A 408 10.51 -11.85 17.39
C GLN A 408 10.65 -11.89 15.86
N LEU A 409 11.82 -12.34 15.39
CA LEU A 409 12.11 -12.56 13.98
C LEU A 409 11.24 -13.69 13.38
N GLY A 410 11.14 -13.74 12.05
CA GLY A 410 10.37 -14.75 11.33
C GLY A 410 8.84 -14.59 11.38
N THR A 411 8.32 -13.66 12.19
CA THR A 411 6.87 -13.46 12.40
C THR A 411 6.14 -12.77 11.24
N LYS A 412 6.86 -12.03 10.40
CA LYS A 412 6.32 -11.37 9.19
C LYS A 412 7.19 -11.54 7.95
N ARG A 413 8.50 -11.56 8.16
CA ARG A 413 9.57 -11.68 7.17
C ARG A 413 10.71 -12.50 7.77
N ILE A 414 11.47 -13.18 6.92
CA ILE A 414 12.55 -14.10 7.26
C ILE A 414 13.87 -13.31 7.27
N PRO A 415 14.68 -13.31 8.35
CA PRO A 415 15.95 -12.60 8.39
C PRO A 415 17.00 -13.24 7.46
N VAL A 416 17.72 -12.42 6.69
CA VAL A 416 18.77 -12.82 5.76
C VAL A 416 20.14 -12.42 6.32
N TYR A 417 21.05 -13.37 6.44
CA TYR A 417 22.37 -13.19 7.05
C TYR A 417 23.49 -13.29 6.00
N HIS A 418 24.53 -12.47 6.16
CA HIS A 418 25.78 -12.58 5.40
C HIS A 418 26.97 -12.56 6.38
N ARG A 419 27.75 -13.65 6.43
CA ARG A 419 28.84 -13.85 7.40
C ARG A 419 28.36 -13.58 8.85
N ASP A 420 27.25 -14.23 9.20
CA ASP A 420 26.56 -14.15 10.49
C ASP A 420 26.00 -12.77 10.90
N VAL A 421 26.22 -11.72 10.11
CA VAL A 421 25.58 -10.40 10.27
C VAL A 421 24.19 -10.41 9.61
N TRP A 422 23.16 -9.92 10.31
CA TRP A 422 21.82 -9.73 9.74
C TRP A 422 21.82 -8.51 8.81
N VAL A 423 21.52 -8.69 7.51
CA VAL A 423 21.68 -7.63 6.49
C VAL A 423 20.39 -7.26 5.75
N ASP A 424 19.42 -8.17 5.62
CA ASP A 424 18.14 -7.90 4.92
C ASP A 424 17.05 -8.86 5.46
N THR A 425 15.87 -8.85 4.85
CA THR A 425 14.81 -9.82 5.11
C THR A 425 14.11 -10.25 3.83
N ASP A 426 13.74 -11.53 3.74
CA ASP A 426 12.93 -12.08 2.66
C ASP A 426 11.44 -12.21 3.08
N PRO A 427 10.49 -12.15 2.12
CA PRO A 427 9.08 -12.38 2.41
C PRO A 427 8.84 -13.85 2.81
N ILE A 428 7.77 -14.09 3.57
CA ILE A 428 7.30 -15.46 3.82
C ILE A 428 6.63 -15.98 2.55
N ASP A 429 7.03 -17.17 2.10
CA ASP A 429 6.39 -17.88 1.00
C ASP A 429 5.26 -18.77 1.53
N ILE A 430 4.05 -18.65 0.96
CA ILE A 430 2.87 -19.42 1.40
C ILE A 430 2.22 -20.21 0.27
N LYS A 431 1.49 -21.26 0.67
CA LYS A 431 0.60 -22.03 -0.19
C LYS A 431 -0.69 -22.35 0.55
N ASP A 432 -1.63 -21.41 0.58
CA ASP A 432 -2.92 -21.59 1.25
C ASP A 432 -4.09 -21.62 0.26
N LEU A 433 -4.59 -22.83 0.03
CA LEU A 433 -5.74 -23.15 -0.80
C LEU A 433 -6.86 -23.81 0.04
N SER A 434 -6.84 -23.60 1.36
CA SER A 434 -7.72 -24.29 2.32
C SER A 434 -9.17 -23.79 2.32
N CYS A 435 -9.37 -22.49 2.09
CA CYS A 435 -10.68 -21.84 2.06
C CYS A 435 -11.51 -22.10 0.80
N LEU A 436 -10.90 -22.69 -0.24
CA LEU A 436 -11.61 -23.07 -1.47
C LEU A 436 -12.53 -24.26 -1.20
N ASP A 437 -13.76 -24.19 -1.68
CA ASP A 437 -14.70 -25.32 -1.68
C ASP A 437 -14.37 -26.31 -2.82
N HIS A 438 -15.32 -27.16 -3.23
CA HIS A 438 -15.11 -28.05 -4.38
C HIS A 438 -15.17 -27.27 -5.71
N ILE A 439 -16.00 -26.24 -5.83
CA ILE A 439 -16.21 -25.48 -7.06
C ILE A 439 -14.98 -24.60 -7.35
N GLY A 440 -14.48 -23.86 -6.37
CA GLY A 440 -13.25 -23.07 -6.50
C GLY A 440 -12.03 -23.93 -6.85
N LYS A 441 -11.95 -25.17 -6.32
CA LYS A 441 -10.92 -26.14 -6.70
C LYS A 441 -11.06 -26.63 -8.15
N LEU A 442 -12.27 -26.75 -8.69
CA LEU A 442 -12.51 -27.07 -10.09
C LEU A 442 -12.19 -25.88 -11.02
N ILE A 443 -12.60 -24.66 -10.66
CA ILE A 443 -12.31 -23.43 -11.40
C ILE A 443 -10.78 -23.22 -11.50
N ILE A 444 -10.06 -23.28 -10.38
CA ILE A 444 -8.59 -23.17 -10.37
C ILE A 444 -7.92 -24.32 -11.12
N LYS A 445 -8.52 -25.52 -11.17
CA LYS A 445 -8.02 -26.61 -12.02
C LYS A 445 -8.22 -26.30 -13.51
N SER A 446 -9.35 -25.72 -13.92
CA SER A 446 -9.56 -25.26 -15.30
C SER A 446 -8.53 -24.20 -15.66
N LEU A 447 -8.51 -23.08 -14.91
CA LEU A 447 -7.66 -21.93 -15.19
C LEU A 447 -6.15 -22.28 -15.17
N ARG A 448 -5.73 -23.30 -14.40
CA ARG A 448 -4.38 -23.85 -14.49
C ARG A 448 -4.11 -24.61 -15.80
N ASN A 449 -5.07 -25.40 -16.29
CA ASN A 449 -4.94 -26.01 -17.61
C ASN A 449 -4.88 -24.93 -18.69
N ASP A 450 -5.72 -23.91 -18.59
CA ASP A 450 -5.83 -22.82 -19.57
C ASP A 450 -4.52 -21.98 -19.62
N ILE A 451 -3.95 -21.67 -18.45
CA ILE A 451 -2.61 -21.06 -18.33
C ILE A 451 -1.52 -21.97 -18.93
N ILE A 452 -1.58 -23.29 -18.71
CA ILE A 452 -0.61 -24.23 -19.30
C ILE A 452 -0.74 -24.28 -20.84
N GLN A 453 -1.97 -24.26 -21.39
CA GLN A 453 -2.16 -24.20 -22.85
C GLN A 453 -1.61 -22.88 -23.42
N LEU A 454 -1.91 -21.74 -22.79
CA LEU A 454 -1.38 -20.44 -23.22
C LEU A 454 0.14 -20.36 -23.11
N GLN A 455 0.77 -21.01 -22.12
CA GLN A 455 2.22 -21.13 -22.03
C GLN A 455 2.82 -21.99 -23.15
N ILE A 456 2.17 -23.12 -23.50
CA ILE A 456 2.58 -23.96 -24.62
C ILE A 456 2.44 -23.19 -25.95
N GLU A 457 1.32 -22.51 -26.18
CA GLU A 457 1.08 -21.73 -27.40
C GLU A 457 2.04 -20.55 -27.53
N ASN A 458 2.33 -19.83 -26.44
CA ASN A 458 3.33 -18.76 -26.42
C ASN A 458 4.75 -19.29 -26.71
N ASN A 459 5.15 -20.43 -26.14
CA ASN A 459 6.42 -21.08 -26.49
C ASN A 459 6.50 -21.43 -28.00
N ILE A 460 5.44 -22.02 -28.56
CA ILE A 460 5.34 -22.32 -30.00
C ILE A 460 5.41 -21.05 -30.87
N LEU A 461 4.82 -19.94 -30.41
CA LEU A 461 4.93 -18.63 -31.06
C LEU A 461 6.34 -18.07 -31.02
N ASN A 462 7.05 -18.19 -29.89
CA ASN A 462 8.44 -17.73 -29.76
C ASN A 462 9.42 -18.59 -30.59
N GLU A 463 9.21 -19.91 -30.67
CA GLU A 463 9.98 -20.77 -31.58
C GLU A 463 9.77 -20.38 -33.05
N LYS A 464 8.52 -20.14 -33.47
CA LYS A 464 8.19 -19.64 -34.81
C LYS A 464 8.77 -18.25 -35.09
N LEU A 465 8.81 -17.37 -34.08
CA LEU A 465 9.42 -16.05 -34.19
C LEU A 465 10.93 -16.17 -34.39
N SER A 466 11.62 -16.99 -33.59
CA SER A 466 13.07 -17.22 -33.73
C SER A 466 13.44 -17.90 -35.06
N GLN A 467 12.59 -18.81 -35.56
CA GLN A 467 12.71 -19.36 -36.91
C GLN A 467 12.53 -18.27 -37.97
N LYS A 468 11.52 -17.41 -37.85
CA LYS A 468 11.30 -16.25 -38.75
C LYS A 468 12.47 -15.27 -38.75
N GLU A 469 13.02 -14.94 -37.59
CA GLU A 469 14.20 -14.09 -37.46
C GLU A 469 15.43 -14.72 -38.12
N SER A 470 15.57 -16.05 -38.02
CA SER A 470 16.63 -16.81 -38.69
C SER A 470 16.45 -16.81 -40.21
N GLU A 471 15.25 -17.11 -40.73
CA GLU A 471 14.90 -17.00 -42.17
C GLU A 471 15.20 -15.60 -42.73
N ILE A 472 14.87 -14.56 -41.97
CA ILE A 472 15.12 -13.16 -42.34
C ILE A 472 16.63 -12.88 -42.35
N ALA A 473 17.37 -13.32 -41.33
CA ALA A 473 18.81 -13.15 -41.25
C ALA A 473 19.57 -13.92 -42.34
N GLU A 474 19.06 -15.08 -42.78
CA GLU A 474 19.61 -15.82 -43.92
C GLU A 474 19.31 -15.11 -45.24
N ARG A 475 18.07 -14.67 -45.49
CA ARG A 475 17.76 -13.85 -46.68
C ARG A 475 18.57 -12.56 -46.76
N TYR A 476 18.84 -11.91 -45.62
CA TYR A 476 19.74 -10.75 -45.58
C TYR A 476 21.21 -11.11 -45.86
N LYS A 477 21.67 -12.34 -45.59
CA LYS A 477 22.98 -12.82 -46.04
C LYS A 477 22.96 -13.11 -47.54
N GLU A 478 21.95 -13.84 -48.03
CA GLU A 478 21.76 -14.17 -49.45
C GLU A 478 21.77 -12.92 -50.33
N MET A 479 20.92 -11.91 -50.02
CA MET A 479 20.88 -10.64 -50.75
C MET A 479 22.21 -9.86 -50.71
N ASN A 480 23.05 -10.06 -49.70
CA ASN A 480 24.38 -9.45 -49.61
C ASN A 480 25.46 -10.27 -50.33
N THR A 481 25.32 -11.60 -50.43
CA THR A 481 26.17 -12.44 -51.29
C THR A 481 25.83 -12.27 -52.77
N ASP A 482 24.56 -12.13 -53.15
CA ASP A 482 24.14 -11.80 -54.52
C ASP A 482 24.71 -10.43 -54.94
N LYS A 483 24.59 -9.41 -54.08
CA LYS A 483 25.24 -8.10 -54.31
C LYS A 483 26.75 -8.23 -54.48
N ARG A 484 27.42 -9.05 -53.66
CA ARG A 484 28.86 -9.31 -53.80
C ARG A 484 29.22 -10.02 -55.11
N MET A 485 28.47 -11.05 -55.52
CA MET A 485 28.70 -11.73 -56.79
C MET A 485 28.42 -10.82 -57.99
N HIS A 486 27.40 -9.95 -57.92
CA HIS A 486 27.16 -8.95 -58.97
C HIS A 486 28.27 -7.89 -59.02
N THR A 487 28.89 -7.56 -57.88
CA THR A 487 30.06 -6.67 -57.80
C THR A 487 31.32 -7.38 -58.31
N GLN A 488 31.52 -8.67 -58.01
CA GLN A 488 32.65 -9.44 -58.54
C GLN A 488 32.53 -9.63 -60.05
N SER A 489 31.37 -9.98 -60.58
CA SER A 489 31.14 -10.11 -62.02
C SER A 489 31.37 -8.80 -62.78
N THR A 490 30.98 -7.65 -62.21
CA THR A 490 31.33 -6.34 -62.80
C THR A 490 32.81 -6.00 -62.66
N THR A 491 33.49 -6.44 -61.60
CA THR A 491 34.95 -6.29 -61.45
C THR A 491 35.74 -7.15 -62.43
N GLU A 492 35.33 -8.41 -62.65
CA GLU A 492 35.96 -9.35 -63.59
C GLU A 492 35.85 -8.87 -65.04
N ILE A 493 34.69 -8.30 -65.42
CA ILE A 493 34.50 -7.59 -66.70
C ILE A 493 35.47 -6.40 -66.82
N GLN A 494 35.73 -5.69 -65.72
CA GLN A 494 36.63 -4.52 -65.71
C GLN A 494 38.11 -4.90 -65.79
N THR A 495 38.54 -6.00 -65.15
CA THR A 495 39.90 -6.55 -65.30
C THR A 495 40.13 -7.11 -66.69
N SER A 496 39.16 -7.82 -67.29
CA SER A 496 39.27 -8.29 -68.69
C SER A 496 39.34 -7.17 -69.74
N LEU A 497 39.04 -5.92 -69.34
CA LEU A 497 39.12 -4.72 -70.18
C LEU A 497 40.35 -3.84 -69.88
N THR A 498 41.24 -4.26 -68.96
CA THR A 498 42.45 -3.49 -68.60
C THR A 498 43.77 -4.22 -68.86
N GLU A 499 43.78 -5.54 -69.05
CA GLU A 499 44.99 -6.27 -69.48
C GLU A 499 45.31 -6.08 -70.98
N ASP A 500 44.36 -5.63 -71.80
CA ASP A 500 44.48 -5.53 -73.27
C ASP A 500 44.98 -4.14 -73.77
N ARG A 501 45.58 -3.32 -72.88
CA ARG A 501 46.08 -1.96 -73.21
C ARG A 501 47.36 -1.54 -72.47
N THR A 502 48.46 -2.29 -72.64
CA THR A 502 49.81 -1.89 -72.19
C THR A 502 50.92 -2.18 -73.22
N LEU A 503 50.70 -1.73 -74.47
CA LEU A 503 51.76 -1.56 -75.48
C LEU A 503 51.56 -0.23 -76.21
N LEU A 504 52.69 0.43 -76.54
CA LEU A 504 52.79 1.82 -77.05
C LEU A 504 52.43 2.89 -75.99
N ASP A 505 53.25 3.89 -75.69
CA ASP A 505 54.62 4.15 -76.12
C ASP A 505 55.41 5.00 -75.10
N LYS A 506 56.71 5.12 -75.34
CA LYS A 506 57.63 6.13 -74.75
C LYS A 506 57.27 7.55 -75.25
N GLU A 507 57.77 8.68 -74.74
CA GLU A 507 58.94 8.99 -73.90
C GLU A 507 58.70 10.34 -73.14
N ASP A 508 59.72 10.86 -72.46
CA ASP A 508 59.91 12.25 -71.96
C ASP A 508 59.10 12.83 -70.75
N GLU A 509 59.88 13.20 -69.71
CA GLU A 509 59.61 14.23 -68.68
C GLU A 509 59.95 15.66 -69.23
N PRO A 510 59.72 16.83 -68.54
CA PRO A 510 59.48 17.04 -67.10
C PRO A 510 58.48 18.18 -66.70
N THR A 511 58.59 18.64 -65.45
CA THR A 511 58.21 19.95 -64.87
C THR A 511 56.74 20.29 -64.52
N GLU A 512 56.41 20.09 -63.24
CA GLU A 512 56.20 21.14 -62.20
C GLU A 512 54.99 22.14 -62.29
N VAL A 513 54.66 22.72 -61.11
CA VAL A 513 53.91 23.98 -60.84
C VAL A 513 52.35 23.95 -60.70
N THR A 514 51.90 24.17 -59.44
CA THR A 514 50.64 24.80 -58.94
C THR A 514 49.22 24.20 -59.12
N ASN A 515 48.55 24.04 -57.96
CA ASN A 515 47.11 24.36 -57.72
C ASN A 515 46.86 25.89 -57.91
N PRO A 516 45.67 26.40 -58.36
CA PRO A 516 44.56 26.57 -57.39
C PRO A 516 43.08 26.70 -57.89
N THR A 517 42.14 26.40 -56.98
CA THR A 517 40.85 27.09 -56.65
C THR A 517 39.79 27.54 -57.69
N LEU A 518 38.50 27.30 -57.33
CA LEU A 518 37.27 28.05 -57.69
C LEU A 518 36.81 27.94 -59.19
N ASP A 519 35.54 28.10 -59.60
CA ASP A 519 34.22 28.33 -58.94
C ASP A 519 33.10 27.73 -59.87
N GLU A 520 31.76 27.89 -59.78
CA GLU A 520 30.87 28.76 -58.97
C GLU A 520 29.54 28.05 -58.52
N LYS A 521 28.35 28.42 -59.05
CA LYS A 521 27.00 28.05 -58.54
C LYS A 521 25.95 27.80 -59.64
N THR A 522 24.86 27.14 -59.25
CA THR A 522 23.43 27.55 -59.44
C THR A 522 22.61 26.86 -58.31
N ASN A 523 21.81 27.48 -57.44
CA ASN A 523 20.51 28.19 -57.62
C ASN A 523 19.47 27.35 -58.42
N THR A 524 18.17 27.23 -58.07
CA THR A 524 17.30 27.97 -57.12
C THR A 524 16.35 27.04 -56.33
N ASP A 525 15.43 27.47 -55.43
CA ASP A 525 15.46 28.31 -54.20
C ASP A 525 14.05 28.22 -53.50
N GLU A 526 13.93 28.59 -52.21
CA GLU A 526 12.69 29.00 -51.46
C GLU A 526 11.54 27.96 -51.18
N GLU A 527 10.68 28.08 -50.15
CA GLU A 527 10.49 29.08 -49.07
C GLU A 527 9.93 28.47 -47.75
N ILE A 528 9.92 29.26 -46.65
CA ILE A 528 9.27 29.00 -45.34
C ILE A 528 8.55 30.28 -44.90
N PRO A 529 7.43 30.22 -44.13
CA PRO A 529 7.19 31.25 -43.11
C PRO A 529 6.99 30.67 -41.69
N ASN A 530 7.62 31.30 -40.70
CA ASN A 530 7.50 31.01 -39.27
C ASN A 530 7.59 32.31 -38.45
N THR A 531 6.55 32.62 -37.67
CA THR A 531 6.43 33.77 -36.73
C THR A 531 5.19 33.56 -35.85
N ASP A 532 5.11 33.95 -34.57
CA ASP A 532 6.13 34.55 -33.69
C ASP A 532 5.81 34.28 -32.21
N GLU A 533 6.77 34.49 -31.31
CA GLU A 533 6.54 34.45 -29.85
C GLU A 533 5.92 35.74 -29.29
N LYS A 534 5.18 35.65 -28.16
CA LYS A 534 5.40 36.51 -26.96
C LYS A 534 4.61 36.12 -25.70
N LYS A 535 5.19 36.52 -24.57
CA LYS A 535 4.72 36.53 -23.16
C LYS A 535 5.17 37.89 -22.55
N PRO A 536 4.70 38.28 -21.35
CA PRO A 536 3.36 38.17 -20.77
C PRO A 536 2.85 39.62 -20.45
N PRO A 537 1.88 39.87 -19.53
CA PRO A 537 2.11 39.73 -18.07
C PRO A 537 1.30 38.62 -17.40
#